data_AF-A0A378B6Z7-F1
#
_entry.id   AF-A0A378B6Z7-F1
#
_cell.length_a   1.000
_cell.length_b   1.000
_cell.length_c   1.000
_cell.angle_alpha   90.00
_cell.angle_beta   90.00
_cell.angle_gamma   90.00
#
_symmetry.space_group_name_H-M   'P 1'
#
loop_
_entity.id
_entity.type
_entity.pdbx_description
1 polymer ?
#
loop_
_entity_poly.entity_id
_entity_poly.type
_entity_poly.pdbx_seq_one_letter_code
_entity_poly.pdbx_strand_id
1 'polypeptide(L)' 'MINLFAPGQVKLVDTLQSLSVTKIGQPLATAVEATAAAEPAPLPEEEIRAEHRASPLVDDKQDQG' A
#
# COMPACT_ATOMS: atom_id res chain seq x y z
N MET A 1 -12.94 20.63 -4.31
CA MET A 1 -12.27 19.68 -3.42
C MET A 1 -12.57 18.27 -3.93
N ILE A 2 -11.58 17.38 -3.94
CA ILE A 2 -11.76 15.97 -4.32
C ILE A 2 -11.00 15.13 -3.29
N ASN A 3 -11.65 14.08 -2.78
CA ASN A 3 -11.05 13.11 -1.85
C ASN A 3 -10.75 11.81 -2.58
N LEU A 4 -9.57 11.23 -2.33
CA LEU A 4 -9.16 9.94 -2.87
C LEU A 4 -9.00 8.96 -1.71
N PHE A 5 -9.56 7.76 -1.85
CA PHE A 5 -9.45 6.67 -0.89
C PHE A 5 -8.68 5.50 -1.51
N ALA A 6 -7.92 4.78 -0.69
CA ALA A 6 -7.24 3.58 -1.14
C ALA A 6 -8.27 2.49 -1.55
N PRO A 7 -7.96 1.66 -2.57
CA PRO A 7 -8.85 0.59 -3.00
C PRO A 7 -9.21 -0.35 -1.86
N GLY A 8 -10.49 -0.72 -1.75
CA GLY A 8 -10.98 -1.72 -0.78
C GLY A 8 -11.08 -1.26 0.68
N GLN A 9 -10.62 -0.05 1.02
CA GLN A 9 -10.65 0.45 2.41
C GLN A 9 -11.97 1.13 2.80
N VAL A 10 -12.68 1.68 1.81
CA VAL A 10 -13.84 2.55 2.04
C VAL A 10 -14.98 2.17 1.12
N LYS A 11 -16.20 2.08 1.68
CA LYS A 11 -17.45 1.92 0.92
C LYS A 11 -18.27 3.21 1.02
N LEU A 12 -18.57 3.84 -0.11
CA LEU A 12 -19.46 5.01 -0.15
C LEU A 12 -20.88 4.63 0.27
N VAL A 13 -21.61 5.56 0.89
CA VAL A 13 -23.01 5.32 1.27
C VAL A 13 -23.84 5.06 0.02
N ASP A 14 -24.63 3.98 0.01
CA ASP A 14 -25.35 3.51 -1.19
C ASP A 14 -26.38 4.52 -1.75
N THR A 15 -26.80 5.51 -0.95
CA THR A 15 -27.75 6.56 -1.35
C THR A 15 -27.11 7.77 -2.01
N LEU A 16 -25.77 7.89 -1.97
CA LEU A 16 -25.05 8.97 -2.64
C LEU A 16 -24.99 8.72 -4.15
N GLN A 17 -25.43 9.71 -4.91
CA GLN A 17 -25.42 9.71 -6.37
C GLN A 17 -25.00 11.08 -6.89
N SER A 18 -24.89 11.22 -8.21
CA SER A 18 -24.61 12.52 -8.84
C SER A 18 -25.66 13.54 -8.41
N LEU A 19 -25.22 14.75 -8.06
CA LEU A 19 -26.06 15.86 -7.59
C LEU A 19 -26.76 15.64 -6.25
N SER A 20 -26.42 14.59 -5.49
CA SER A 20 -26.86 14.47 -4.09
C SER A 20 -26.40 15.68 -3.26
N VAL A 21 -27.25 16.15 -2.34
CA VAL A 21 -26.90 17.23 -1.42
C VAL A 21 -25.91 16.70 -0.38
N THR A 22 -24.78 17.39 -0.23
CA THR A 22 -23.74 17.06 0.76
C THR A 22 -23.71 18.12 1.85
N LYS A 23 -23.86 17.71 3.11
CA LYS A 23 -23.72 18.59 4.28
C LYS A 23 -22.53 18.16 5.13
N ILE A 24 -21.82 19.14 5.68
CA ILE A 24 -20.75 18.86 6.65
C ILE A 24 -21.36 18.13 7.86
N GLY A 25 -20.70 17.05 8.28
CA GLY A 25 -21.16 16.19 9.38
C GLY A 25 -22.13 15.08 8.97
N GLN A 26 -22.63 15.07 7.72
CA GLN A 26 -23.41 13.94 7.20
C GLN A 26 -22.46 12.79 6.75
N PRO A 27 -22.78 11.52 7.02
CA PRO A 27 -21.93 10.41 6.60
C PRO A 27 -21.79 10.31 5.09
N LEU A 28 -20.54 10.18 4.62
CA LEU A 28 -20.17 10.01 3.21
C LEU A 28 -19.81 8.57 2.86
N ALA A 29 -19.23 7.84 3.81
CA ALA A 29 -18.73 6.49 3.60
C ALA A 29 -18.59 5.73 4.92
N THR A 30 -18.50 4.40 4.85
CA THR A 30 -18.14 3.51 5.96
C THR A 30 -16.81 2.83 5.67
N ALA A 31 -16.02 2.59 6.71
CA ALA A 31 -14.82 1.77 6.59
C ALA A 31 -15.21 0.33 6.25
N VAL A 32 -14.51 -0.28 5.32
CA VAL A 32 -14.57 -1.73 5.11
C VAL A 32 -13.65 -2.33 6.16
N GLU A 33 -14.18 -3.25 6.97
CA GLU A 33 -13.36 -3.98 7.93
C GLU A 33 -12.26 -4.71 7.16
N ALA A 34 -11.01 -4.33 7.42
CA ALA A 34 -9.88 -4.93 6.75
C ALA A 34 -9.79 -6.39 7.17
N THR A 35 -10.17 -7.30 6.27
CA THR A 35 -9.68 -8.67 6.34
C THR A 35 -8.17 -8.58 6.35
N ALA A 36 -7.52 -9.10 7.40
CA ALA A 36 -6.06 -9.05 7.53
C ALA A 36 -5.44 -9.38 6.18
N ALA A 37 -4.67 -8.44 5.62
CA ALA A 37 -3.94 -8.66 4.39
C ALA A 37 -3.11 -9.93 4.61
N ALA A 38 -3.26 -10.92 3.72
CA ALA A 38 -2.40 -12.09 3.76
C ALA A 38 -0.95 -11.59 3.76
N GLU A 39 -0.15 -12.11 4.69
CA GLU A 39 1.27 -11.78 4.76
C GLU A 39 1.88 -11.97 3.35
N PRO A 40 2.63 -10.98 2.84
CA PRO A 40 3.22 -11.10 1.51
C PRO A 40 4.02 -12.39 1.44
N ALA A 41 3.77 -13.19 0.40
CA ALA A 41 4.46 -14.44 0.21
C ALA A 41 5.98 -14.20 0.24
N PRO A 42 6.78 -15.06 0.89
CA PRO A 42 8.22 -14.90 0.91
C PRO A 42 8.75 -14.85 -0.52
N LEU A 43 9.63 -13.88 -0.78
CA LEU A 43 10.27 -13.73 -2.09
C LEU A 43 11.08 -14.99 -2.43
N PRO A 44 11.12 -15.41 -3.70
CA PRO A 44 11.91 -16.57 -4.11
C PRO A 44 13.41 -16.32 -3.89
N GLU A 45 14.14 -17.35 -3.46
CA GLU A 45 15.58 -17.27 -3.19
C GLU A 45 16.40 -16.80 -4.40
N GLU A 46 15.91 -17.03 -5.62
CA GLU A 46 16.51 -16.54 -6.86
C GLU A 46 16.52 -15.02 -6.94
N GLU A 47 15.39 -14.37 -6.63
CA GLU A 47 15.25 -12.91 -6.69
C GLU A 47 16.16 -12.25 -5.65
N ILE A 48 16.17 -12.80 -4.44
CA ILE A 48 17.05 -12.36 -3.36
C ILE A 48 18.52 -12.49 -3.80
N ARG A 49 18.91 -13.62 -4.38
CA ARG A 49 20.28 -13.86 -4.85
C ARG A 49 20.66 -12.94 -6.01
N ALA A 50 19.72 -12.64 -6.90
CA ALA A 50 19.94 -11.72 -8.02
C ALA A 50 20.23 -10.29 -7.52
N GLU A 51 19.51 -9.81 -6.51
CA GLU A 51 19.76 -8.50 -5.88
C GLU A 51 21.14 -8.44 -5.22
N HIS A 52 21.52 -9.46 -4.44
CA HIS A 52 22.84 -9.53 -3.81
C HIS A 52 23.98 -9.59 -4.83
N ARG A 53 23.76 -10.21 -5.99
CA ARG A 53 24.75 -10.25 -7.08
C ARG A 53 24.84 -8.91 -7.82
N ALA A 54 23.73 -8.21 -7.95
CA ALA A 54 23.68 -6.90 -8.60
C ALA A 54 24.26 -5.79 -7.71
N SER A 55 24.16 -5.95 -6.39
CA SER A 55 24.74 -5.08 -5.38
C SER A 55 25.80 -5.83 -4.56
N PRO A 56 26.94 -6.22 -5.16
CA PRO A 56 28.04 -6.75 -4.37
C PRO A 56 28.43 -5.66 -3.39
N LEU A 57 28.27 -5.93 -2.08
CA LEU A 57 28.73 -5.04 -1.03
C LEU A 57 30.22 -4.82 -1.27
N VAL A 58 30.61 -3.60 -1.62
CA VAL A 58 32.03 -3.25 -1.63
C VAL A 58 32.49 -3.35 -0.18
N ASP A 59 33.14 -4.45 0.18
CA ASP A 59 33.90 -4.52 1.41
C ASP A 59 35.01 -3.46 1.30
N ASP A 60 34.81 -2.30 1.92
CA ASP A 60 35.86 -1.30 2.18
C ASP A 60 36.87 -1.87 3.19
N LYS A 61 37.50 -3.00 2.86
CA LYS A 61 38.78 -3.40 3.40
C LYS A 61 39.78 -3.39 2.26
N GLN A 62 40.13 -2.17 1.84
CA GLN A 62 41.49 -1.93 1.39
C GLN A 62 42.42 -2.14 2.60
N ASP A 63 42.83 -3.40 2.79
CA ASP A 63 44.11 -3.71 3.41
C ASP A 63 45.21 -3.11 2.53
N GLN A 64 45.74 -1.96 2.93
CA GLN A 64 46.96 -1.40 2.35
C GLN A 64 47.78 -0.73 3.46
N GLY A 65 48.80 -1.43 3.97
CA GLY A 65 49.97 -0.84 4.63
C GLY A 65 50.35 -1.41 5.97
#